data_AF-A0A5J4QXR0-F1
#
_entry.id   AF-A0A5J4QXR0-F1
#
_cell.length_a   1.000
_cell.length_b   1.000
_cell.length_c   1.000
_cell.angle_alpha   90.00
_cell.angle_beta   90.00
_cell.angle_gamma   90.00
#
_symmetry.space_group_name_H-M   'P 1'
#
loop_
_entity.id
_entity.type
_entity.pdbx_description
1 polymer ?
#
loop_
_entity_poly.entity_id
_entity_poly.type
_entity_poly.pdbx_seq_one_letter_code
_entity_poly.pdbx_strand_id
1 'polypeptide(L)' 'MADLMSGIIVGIVALPLAIAFGIASGVSPEKGIITAIIAGFIISLLGGSRVQIGGPTGAFIVIV' A
#
# COMPACT_ATOMS: atom_id res chain seq x y z
N MET A 1 7.18 -18.90 8.87
CA MET A 1 5.82 -18.68 9.40
C MET A 1 5.60 -17.24 9.83
N ALA A 2 6.54 -16.64 10.59
CA ALA A 2 6.44 -15.25 11.04
C ALA A 2 6.18 -14.26 9.89
N ASP A 3 6.90 -14.38 8.76
CA ASP A 3 6.73 -13.50 7.59
C ASP A 3 5.37 -13.63 6.91
N LEU A 4 4.79 -14.84 6.91
CA LEU A 4 3.47 -15.07 6.34
C LEU A 4 2.39 -14.42 7.21
N MET A 5 2.49 -14.60 8.53
CA MET A 5 1.55 -14.00 9.48
C MET A 5 1.65 -12.47 9.48
N SER A 6 2.87 -11.92 9.47
CA SER A 6 3.07 -10.48 9.38
C SER A 6 2.56 -9.91 8.05
N GLY A 7 2.80 -10.60 6.93
CA GLY A 7 2.27 -10.19 5.62
C GLY A 7 0.74 -10.13 5.59
N ILE A 8 0.05 -11.12 6.17
CA ILE A 8 -1.41 -11.12 6.27
C ILE A 8 -1.90 -9.95 7.14
N ILE A 9 -1.31 -9.77 8.32
CA ILE A 9 -1.71 -8.71 9.26
C ILE A 9 -1.50 -7.33 8.63
N VAL A 10 -0.34 -7.08 8.03
CA VAL A 10 -0.05 -5.79 7.41
C VAL A 10 -0.92 -5.57 6.17
N GLY A 11 -1.21 -6.61 5.38
CA GLY A 11 -2.14 -6.54 4.26
C GLY A 11 -3.54 -6.08 4.69
N ILE A 12 -4.06 -6.64 5.78
CA ILE A 12 -5.36 -6.25 6.35
C ILE A 12 -5.36 -4.77 6.78
N VAL A 13 -4.27 -4.29 7.39
CA VAL A 13 -4.13 -2.88 7.80
C VAL A 13 -3.95 -1.95 6.60
N ALA A 14 -3.30 -2.41 5.53
CA ALA A 14 -3.03 -1.62 4.33
C ALA A 14 -4.28 -1.37 3.48
N LEU A 15 -5.24 -2.30 3.44
CA LEU A 15 -6.47 -2.18 2.66
C LEU A 15 -7.30 -0.91 2.99
N PRO A 16 -7.70 -0.65 4.26
CA PRO A 16 -8.45 0.57 4.59
C PRO A 16 -7.61 1.83 4.37
N LEU A 17 -6.30 1.76 4.58
CA LEU A 17 -5.38 2.89 4.35
C LEU A 17 -5.33 3.28 2.87
N ALA A 18 -5.25 2.29 1.97
CA ALA A 18 -5.25 2.51 0.53
C ALA A 18 -6.55 3.14 0.02
N ILE A 19 -7.70 2.72 0.57
CA ILE A 19 -9.01 3.33 0.28
C ILE A 19 -9.03 4.79 0.74
N ALA A 20 -8.62 5.04 1.99
CA ALA A 20 -8.61 6.38 2.57
C ALA A 20 -7.70 7.34 1.77
N PHE A 21 -6.51 6.89 1.38
CA PHE A 21 -5.59 7.69 0.58
C PHE A 21 -6.05 7.90 -0.86
N GLY A 22 -6.73 6.92 -1.46
CA GLY A 22 -7.37 7.11 -2.77
C GLY A 22 -8.43 8.22 -2.73
N ILE A 23 -9.31 8.20 -1.74
CA ILE A 23 -10.34 9.23 -1.57
C ILE A 23 -9.70 10.60 -1.27
N ALA A 24 -8.71 10.63 -0.38
CA ALA A 24 -8.03 11.87 0.01
C ALA A 24 -7.24 12.53 -1.13
N SER A 25 -6.81 11.75 -2.14
CA SER A 25 -6.15 12.26 -3.35
C SER A 25 -7.13 12.61 -4.48
N GLY A 26 -8.44 12.57 -4.24
CA GLY A 26 -9.47 12.95 -5.22
C GLY A 26 -9.74 11.90 -6.30
N VAL A 27 -9.30 10.65 -6.12
CA VAL A 27 -9.56 9.55 -7.04
C VAL A 27 -10.56 8.55 -6.46
N SER A 28 -11.05 7.64 -7.30
CA SER A 28 -11.95 6.58 -6.83
C SER A 28 -11.22 5.58 -5.91
N PRO A 29 -11.90 4.99 -4.91
CA PRO A 29 -11.32 4.02 -3.98
C PRO A 29 -10.62 2.84 -4.67
N GLU A 30 -11.16 2.38 -5.82
CA GLU A 30 -10.57 1.25 -6.53
C GLU A 30 -9.14 1.56 -6.99
N LYS A 31 -8.86 2.81 -7.39
CA LYS A 31 -7.51 3.22 -7.79
C LYS A 31 -6.51 3.15 -6.63
N GLY A 32 -6.95 3.49 -5.41
CA GLY A 32 -6.13 3.36 -4.20
C GLY A 32 -5.73 1.90 -3.94
N ILE A 33 -6.68 0.98 -4.03
CA ILE A 33 -6.46 -0.45 -3.85
C ILE A 33 -5.55 -1.01 -4.94
N ILE A 34 -5.83 -0.72 -6.21
CA ILE A 34 -5.02 -1.18 -7.35
C ILE A 34 -3.57 -0.70 -7.19
N THR A 35 -3.39 0.56 -6.81
CA THR A 35 -2.05 1.13 -6.57
C THR A 35 -1.33 0.41 -5.44
N ALA A 36 -2.02 0.11 -4.33
CA ALA A 36 -1.42 -0.61 -3.21
C ALA A 36 -0.95 -2.02 -3.60
N ILE A 37 -1.75 -2.74 -4.40
CA ILE A 37 -1.39 -4.09 -4.87
C ILE A 37 -0.17 -4.04 -5.80
N ILE A 38 -0.23 -3.18 -6.82
CA ILE A 38 0.83 -3.08 -7.83
C ILE A 38 2.13 -2.57 -7.19
N ALA A 39 2.05 -1.48 -6.42
CA ALA A 39 3.21 -0.91 -5.75
C ALA A 39 3.78 -1.88 -4.71
N GLY A 40 2.94 -2.55 -3.94
CA GLY A 40 3.37 -3.57 -2.98
C GLY A 40 4.16 -4.69 -3.65
N PHE A 41 3.66 -5.24 -4.76
CA PHE A 41 4.36 -6.29 -5.51
C PHE A 41 5.69 -5.80 -6.08
N ILE A 42 5.69 -4.63 -6.76
CA ILE A 42 6.91 -4.07 -7.37
C ILE A 42 7.97 -3.77 -6.30
N ILE A 43 7.57 -3.15 -5.19
CA ILE A 43 8.49 -2.76 -4.10
C ILE A 43 8.99 -4.00 -3.34
N SER A 44 8.16 -5.02 -3.13
CA SER A 44 8.63 -6.28 -2.55
C SER A 44 9.61 -7.04 -3.45
N LEU A 45 9.50 -6.92 -4.77
CA LEU A 45 10.42 -7.55 -5.73
C LEU A 45 11.73 -6.77 -5.93
N LEU A 46 11.66 -5.43 -5.99
CA LEU A 46 12.79 -4.56 -6.36
C LEU A 46 13.36 -3.75 -5.18
N GLY A 47 12.76 -3.84 -4.00
CA GLY A 47 13.13 -3.06 -2.82
C GLY A 47 14.45 -3.48 -2.18
N GLY A 48 15.04 -2.57 -1.39
CA GLY A 48 16.33 -2.79 -0.72
C GLY A 48 16.23 -3.34 0.70
N SER A 49 15.01 -3.54 1.23
CA SER A 49 14.77 -3.98 2.61
C SER A 49 13.84 -5.18 2.67
N ARG A 50 14.21 -6.16 3.50
CA ARG A 50 13.49 -7.44 3.67
C ARG A 50 12.10 -7.30 4.32
N VAL A 51 11.85 -6.14 4.95
CA VAL A 51 10.61 -5.86 5.70
C VAL A 51 9.90 -4.59 5.23
N GLN A 52 10.35 -4.02 4.11
CA GLN A 52 9.72 -2.83 3.54
C GLN A 52 8.43 -3.20 2.84
N ILE A 53 7.41 -2.37 3.07
CA ILE A 53 6.08 -2.51 2.48
C ILE A 53 5.77 -1.20 1.77
N GLY A 54 5.45 -1.31 0.48
CA GLY A 54 5.22 -0.18 -0.40
C GLY A 54 3.76 -0.04 -0.79
N GLY A 55 3.32 1.20 -1.03
CA GLY A 55 1.93 1.51 -1.36
C GLY A 55 1.65 3.02 -1.40
N PRO A 56 0.38 3.41 -1.58
CA PRO A 56 -0.03 4.82 -1.47
C PRO A 56 0.35 5.35 -0.09
N THR A 57 1.00 6.52 -0.04
CA THR A 57 1.55 7.10 1.19
C THR A 57 0.95 8.47 1.44
N GLY A 58 0.51 8.71 2.68
CA GLY A 58 -0.13 9.95 3.12
C GLY A 58 0.68 11.22 2.80
N ALA A 59 2.01 11.14 2.77
CA ALA A 59 2.87 12.27 2.43
C ALA A 59 2.67 12.79 0.99
N PHE A 60 2.21 11.94 0.06
CA PHE A 60 2.06 12.30 -1.35
C PHE A 60 0.61 12.59 -1.76
N ILE A 61 -0.38 12.37 -0.89
CA ILE A 61 -1.81 12.57 -1.25
C ILE A 61 -2.15 14.04 -1.53
N VAL A 62 -1.40 14.98 -0.95
CA VAL A 62 -1.59 16.44 -1.10
C VAL A 62 -0.92 16.95 -2.38
N ILE A 63 0.01 16.18 -2.94
CA ILE A 63 0.70 16.53 -4.18
C ILE A 63 -0.21 16.10 -5.32
N VAL A 64 -1.09 17.02 -5.72
CA VAL A 64 -1.97 16.94 -6.90
C VAL A 64 -1.60 18.06 -7.85
#